data_AF-A0A4Q6BPA7-F1
#
_entry.id   AF-A0A4Q6BPA7-F1
#
_cell.length_a   1.000
_cell.length_b   1.000
_cell.length_c   1.000
_cell.angle_alpha   90.00
_cell.angle_beta   90.00
_cell.angle_gamma   90.00
#
_symmetry.space_group_name_H-M   'P 1'
#
loop_
_entity.id
_entity.type
_entity.pdbx_description
1 polymer ?
#
loop_
_entity_poly.entity_id
_entity_poly.type
_entity_poly.pdbx_seq_one_letter_code
_entity_poly.pdbx_strand_id
1 'polypeptide(L)'
;MLITFLMKSESVHPLQYVDLLQLDLTELIQLEPRLNTEGDATADGVKAYRDVLICYLRGSAEALLRTITKSRLTSDFLSVAQLRCEILSGTRLAEEMSSAEKALKHLRLSESRAELLFCLTIAGIKTGQFEKASQFALLADHEFTKLGLNKKAVKSGFNYLIAQTHLFPTNRFFSDYTLLAERAEQAAEWAVMVAAQLNISREFQKVGALELALESALKAVNGGLSFGEGTRELGFARLQKASVLKAMGRDLEADQEYAFASLIDHP
;
A
#
# COMPACT_ATOMS: atom_id res chain seq x y z
N MET A 1 0.87 -6.14 16.29
CA MET A 1 0.33 -5.52 17.53
C MET A 1 -1.19 -5.35 17.48
N LEU A 2 -1.76 -4.92 16.35
CA LEU A 2 -3.22 -4.73 16.17
C LEU A 2 -4.02 -6.05 16.24
N ILE A 3 -3.57 -7.13 15.58
CA ILE A 3 -4.23 -8.45 15.69
C ILE A 3 -4.22 -8.95 17.13
N THR A 4 -3.10 -8.83 17.85
CA THR A 4 -3.01 -9.26 19.26
C THR A 4 -4.00 -8.50 20.15
N PHE A 5 -4.27 -7.23 19.83
CA PHE A 5 -5.27 -6.42 20.52
C PHE A 5 -6.70 -6.86 20.16
N LEU A 6 -6.98 -7.06 18.86
CA LEU A 6 -8.26 -7.53 18.36
C LEU A 6 -8.59 -8.98 18.79
N MET A 7 -7.58 -9.82 19.03
CA MET A 7 -7.75 -11.21 19.49
C MET A 7 -7.86 -11.34 21.01
N LYS A 8 -7.46 -10.32 21.80
CA LYS A 8 -7.49 -10.35 23.28
C LYS A 8 -8.66 -9.59 23.90
N SER A 9 -9.41 -8.81 23.12
CA SER A 9 -10.59 -8.08 23.58
C SER A 9 -11.80 -9.03 23.63
N GLU A 10 -12.19 -9.45 24.84
CA GLU A 10 -13.41 -10.26 25.08
C GLU A 10 -14.72 -9.51 24.77
N SER A 11 -14.68 -8.20 24.50
CA SER A 11 -15.81 -7.47 23.91
C SER A 11 -15.85 -7.71 22.40
N VAL A 12 -16.79 -8.54 21.96
CA VAL A 12 -17.07 -8.80 20.54
C VAL A 12 -17.77 -7.58 19.95
N HIS A 13 -17.00 -6.55 19.60
CA HIS A 13 -17.50 -5.52 18.70
C HIS A 13 -17.65 -6.11 17.29
N PRO A 14 -18.80 -5.92 16.63
CA PRO A 14 -19.01 -6.41 15.27
C PRO A 14 -17.99 -5.74 14.34
N LEU A 15 -17.34 -6.54 13.51
CA LEU A 15 -16.35 -6.07 12.54
C LEU A 15 -17.02 -5.12 11.54
N GLN A 16 -16.40 -3.97 11.29
CA GLN A 16 -16.85 -2.98 10.32
C GLN A 16 -15.90 -2.91 9.13
N TYR A 17 -16.33 -2.28 8.04
CA TYR A 17 -15.49 -2.09 6.85
C TYR A 17 -14.18 -1.37 7.16
N VAL A 18 -14.23 -0.36 8.03
CA VAL A 18 -13.06 0.42 8.46
C VAL A 18 -11.96 -0.47 9.07
N ASP A 19 -12.35 -1.54 9.78
CA ASP A 19 -11.40 -2.47 10.39
C ASP A 19 -10.62 -3.25 9.34
N LEU A 20 -11.21 -3.52 8.18
CA LEU A 20 -10.58 -4.27 7.09
C LEU A 20 -9.54 -3.44 6.33
N LEU A 21 -9.74 -2.13 6.21
CA LEU A 21 -8.96 -1.30 5.28
C LEU A 21 -7.48 -1.19 5.66
N GLN A 22 -7.16 -1.29 6.94
CA GLN A 22 -5.77 -1.17 7.43
C GLN A 22 -5.00 -2.50 7.47
N LEU A 23 -5.66 -3.61 7.14
CA LEU A 23 -5.10 -4.93 7.28
C LEU A 23 -4.32 -5.36 6.04
N ASP A 24 -3.21 -6.05 6.27
CA ASP A 24 -2.50 -6.76 5.21
C ASP A 24 -3.16 -8.11 4.86
N LEU A 25 -2.62 -8.79 3.84
CA LEU A 25 -3.17 -10.07 3.37
C LEU A 25 -3.18 -11.14 4.47
N THR A 26 -2.12 -11.24 5.27
CA THR A 26 -1.99 -12.22 6.35
C THR A 26 -3.02 -11.90 7.44
N GLU A 27 -3.15 -10.63 7.82
CA GLU A 27 -4.12 -10.18 8.81
C GLU A 27 -5.57 -10.44 8.34
N LEU A 28 -5.88 -10.18 7.06
CA LEU A 28 -7.18 -10.44 6.47
C LEU A 28 -7.55 -11.94 6.46
N ILE A 29 -6.59 -12.82 6.17
CA ILE A 29 -6.80 -14.28 6.18
C ILE A 29 -7.09 -14.75 7.61
N GLN A 30 -6.36 -14.23 8.60
CA GLN A 30 -6.53 -14.62 10.00
C GLN A 30 -7.87 -14.17 10.61
N LEU A 31 -8.57 -13.22 9.98
CA LEU A 31 -9.91 -12.80 10.41
C LEU A 31 -11.03 -13.80 10.07
N GLU A 32 -10.77 -14.81 9.23
CA GLU A 32 -11.80 -15.74 8.76
C GLU A 32 -12.65 -16.39 9.88
N PRO A 33 -12.06 -16.91 10.98
CA PRO A 33 -12.82 -17.56 12.04
C PRO A 33 -13.84 -16.64 12.73
N ARG A 34 -13.57 -15.34 12.81
CA ARG A 34 -14.43 -14.35 13.49
C ARG A 34 -15.66 -13.95 12.67
N LEU A 35 -15.55 -13.98 11.35
CA LEU A 35 -16.63 -13.56 10.46
C LEU A 35 -17.65 -14.68 10.19
N ASN A 36 -17.33 -15.92 10.58
CA ASN A 36 -18.22 -17.06 10.40
C ASN A 36 -19.19 -17.29 11.58
N THR A 37 -19.08 -16.51 12.65
CA THR A 37 -19.88 -16.67 13.87
C THR A 37 -21.12 -15.75 13.93
N GLU A 38 -21.25 -14.78 13.02
CA GLU A 38 -22.32 -13.78 13.04
C GLU A 38 -23.26 -13.94 11.85
N GLY A 39 -24.56 -14.12 12.10
CA GLY A 39 -25.60 -14.30 11.07
C GLY A 39 -26.30 -13.01 10.61
N ASP A 40 -25.62 -11.86 10.67
CA ASP A 40 -26.18 -10.55 10.28
C ASP A 40 -25.82 -10.19 8.81
N ALA A 41 -26.75 -9.54 8.11
CA ALA A 41 -26.54 -9.06 6.74
C ALA A 41 -25.40 -8.02 6.64
N THR A 42 -25.13 -7.27 7.71
CA THR A 42 -23.95 -6.39 7.79
C THR A 42 -22.66 -7.20 7.77
N ALA A 43 -22.63 -8.32 8.51
CA ALA A 43 -21.49 -9.24 8.55
C ALA A 43 -21.27 -9.89 7.17
N ASP A 44 -22.34 -10.20 6.43
CA ASP A 44 -22.24 -10.71 5.05
C ASP A 44 -21.55 -9.69 4.12
N GLY A 45 -21.90 -8.41 4.21
CA GLY A 45 -21.29 -7.35 3.40
C GLY A 45 -19.82 -7.11 3.72
N VAL A 46 -19.45 -7.16 5.00
CA VAL A 46 -18.05 -7.02 5.47
C VAL A 46 -17.22 -8.23 5.04
N LYS A 47 -17.76 -9.44 5.20
CA LYS A 47 -17.12 -10.69 4.74
C LYS A 47 -16.89 -10.69 3.22
N ALA A 48 -17.91 -10.29 2.45
CA ALA A 48 -17.79 -10.14 1.01
C ALA A 48 -16.65 -9.19 0.61
N TYR A 49 -16.53 -8.05 1.29
CA TYR A 49 -15.48 -7.08 0.98
C TYR A 49 -14.09 -7.53 1.44
N ARG A 50 -13.98 -8.25 2.56
CA ARG A 50 -12.74 -8.95 2.94
C ARG A 50 -12.27 -9.87 1.82
N ASP A 51 -13.18 -10.68 1.25
CA ASP A 51 -12.84 -11.61 0.18
C ASP A 51 -12.39 -10.88 -1.09
N VAL A 52 -13.01 -9.74 -1.41
CA VAL A 52 -12.54 -8.82 -2.46
C VAL A 52 -11.11 -8.37 -2.20
N LEU A 53 -10.78 -7.91 -0.99
CA LEU A 53 -9.43 -7.47 -0.64
C LEU A 53 -8.42 -8.62 -0.73
N ILE A 54 -8.76 -9.82 -0.25
CA ILE A 54 -7.89 -11.00 -0.35
C ILE A 54 -7.62 -11.34 -1.82
N CYS A 55 -8.65 -11.42 -2.66
CA CYS A 55 -8.48 -11.71 -4.09
C CYS A 55 -7.63 -10.63 -4.78
N TYR A 56 -7.85 -9.35 -4.43
CA TYR A 56 -7.06 -8.25 -4.97
C TYR A 56 -5.59 -8.34 -4.57
N LEU A 57 -5.30 -8.56 -3.30
CA LEU A 57 -3.93 -8.64 -2.77
C LEU A 57 -3.17 -9.87 -3.28
N ARG A 58 -3.87 -10.95 -3.62
CA ARG A 58 -3.31 -12.12 -4.31
C ARG A 58 -3.08 -11.89 -5.82
N GLY A 59 -3.55 -10.78 -6.38
CA GLY A 59 -3.33 -10.42 -7.78
C GLY A 59 -4.19 -11.22 -8.80
N SER A 60 -5.25 -11.91 -8.38
CA SER A 60 -6.09 -12.70 -9.30
C SER A 60 -7.34 -11.93 -9.72
N ALA A 61 -7.29 -11.27 -10.88
CA ALA A 61 -8.43 -10.54 -11.45
C ALA A 61 -9.66 -11.44 -11.67
N GLU A 62 -9.45 -12.67 -12.14
CA GLU A 62 -10.52 -13.63 -12.39
C GLU A 62 -11.21 -14.08 -11.09
N ALA A 63 -10.43 -14.39 -10.04
CA ALA A 63 -10.99 -14.72 -8.73
C ALA A 63 -11.76 -13.52 -8.15
N LEU A 64 -11.21 -12.32 -8.28
CA LEU A 64 -11.86 -11.10 -7.82
C LEU A 64 -13.21 -10.86 -8.53
N LEU A 65 -13.27 -11.00 -9.86
CA LEU A 65 -14.52 -10.87 -10.62
C LEU A 65 -15.58 -11.89 -10.19
N ARG A 66 -15.17 -13.16 -9.97
CA ARG A 66 -16.05 -14.20 -9.45
C ARG A 66 -16.60 -13.84 -8.07
N THR A 67 -15.74 -13.32 -7.19
CA THR A 67 -16.13 -12.87 -5.85
C THR A 67 -17.15 -11.74 -5.94
N ILE A 68 -16.86 -10.69 -6.73
CA ILE A 68 -17.78 -9.56 -6.94
C ILE A 68 -19.14 -10.02 -7.43
N THR A 69 -19.18 -10.89 -8.43
CA THR A 69 -20.43 -11.37 -9.06
C THR A 69 -21.30 -12.17 -8.10
N LYS A 70 -20.69 -12.91 -7.17
CA LYS A 70 -21.41 -13.75 -6.19
C LYS A 70 -21.70 -13.00 -4.88
N SER A 71 -21.03 -11.89 -4.65
CA SER A 71 -21.10 -11.14 -3.39
C SER A 71 -22.34 -10.25 -3.29
N ARG A 72 -22.80 -10.03 -2.05
CA ARG A 72 -23.83 -9.03 -1.72
C ARG A 72 -23.17 -7.76 -1.15
N LEU A 73 -22.29 -7.14 -1.94
CA LEU A 73 -21.68 -5.86 -1.56
C LEU A 73 -22.73 -4.75 -1.51
N THR A 74 -22.52 -3.79 -0.61
CA THR A 74 -23.28 -2.53 -0.64
C THR A 74 -22.95 -1.77 -1.93
N SER A 75 -23.85 -0.90 -2.38
CA SER A 75 -23.63 -0.05 -3.56
C SER A 75 -22.31 0.72 -3.48
N ASP A 76 -21.98 1.19 -2.27
CA ASP A 76 -20.80 2.02 -2.00
C ASP A 76 -19.49 1.23 -2.23
N PHE A 77 -19.43 -0.02 -1.78
CA PHE A 77 -18.25 -0.88 -1.95
C PHE A 77 -18.22 -1.63 -3.28
N LEU A 78 -19.33 -1.74 -4.00
CA LEU A 78 -19.37 -2.36 -5.32
C LEU A 78 -18.49 -1.59 -6.32
N SER A 79 -18.60 -0.26 -6.39
CA SER A 79 -17.77 0.57 -7.28
C SER A 79 -16.29 0.48 -6.94
N VAL A 80 -15.95 0.38 -5.65
CA VAL A 80 -14.56 0.15 -5.19
C VAL A 80 -14.05 -1.20 -5.70
N ALA A 81 -14.83 -2.27 -5.53
CA ALA A 81 -14.45 -3.60 -5.95
C ALA A 81 -14.31 -3.72 -7.48
N GLN A 82 -15.21 -3.09 -8.24
CA GLN A 82 -15.15 -3.02 -9.70
C GLN A 82 -13.86 -2.34 -10.18
N LEU A 83 -13.54 -1.16 -9.64
CA LEU A 83 -12.32 -0.46 -9.99
C LEU A 83 -11.06 -1.26 -9.61
N ARG A 84 -11.06 -1.97 -8.47
CA ARG A 84 -9.98 -2.89 -8.09
C ARG A 84 -9.78 -4.02 -9.11
N CYS A 85 -10.88 -4.57 -9.62
CA CYS A 85 -10.84 -5.59 -10.66
C CYS A 85 -10.20 -5.03 -11.94
N GLU A 86 -10.60 -3.84 -12.36
CA GLU A 86 -10.04 -3.20 -13.56
C GLU A 86 -8.58 -2.74 -13.39
N ILE A 87 -8.16 -2.38 -12.17
CA ILE A 87 -6.75 -2.12 -11.87
C ILE A 87 -5.89 -3.37 -12.11
N LEU A 88 -6.42 -4.57 -11.84
CA LEU A 88 -5.71 -5.82 -12.09
C LEU A 88 -5.81 -6.30 -13.54
N SER A 89 -6.98 -6.21 -14.17
CA SER A 89 -7.20 -6.68 -15.54
C SER A 89 -6.59 -5.75 -16.60
N GLY A 90 -6.65 -4.44 -16.36
CA GLY A 90 -6.20 -3.40 -17.30
C GLY A 90 -7.11 -3.19 -18.52
N THR A 91 -8.17 -3.99 -18.70
CA THR A 91 -8.94 -4.04 -19.95
C THR A 91 -9.77 -2.77 -20.18
N ARG A 92 -10.41 -2.24 -19.15
CA ARG A 92 -11.34 -1.09 -19.26
C ARG A 92 -11.05 -0.01 -18.22
N LEU A 93 -9.80 0.09 -17.78
CA LEU A 93 -9.41 0.92 -16.63
C LEU A 93 -9.78 2.41 -16.80
N ALA A 94 -9.62 2.99 -18.00
CA ALA A 94 -9.95 4.40 -18.23
C ALA A 94 -11.48 4.68 -18.18
N GLU A 95 -12.29 3.75 -18.71
CA GLU A 95 -13.74 3.83 -18.65
C GLU A 95 -14.22 3.70 -17.20
N GLU A 96 -13.69 2.71 -16.48
CA GLU A 96 -14.07 2.43 -15.10
C GLU A 96 -13.62 3.55 -14.15
N MET A 97 -12.44 4.13 -14.38
CA MET A 97 -11.99 5.32 -13.65
C MET A 97 -12.98 6.49 -13.80
N SER A 98 -13.46 6.73 -15.03
CA SER A 98 -14.47 7.78 -15.29
C SER A 98 -15.82 7.50 -14.62
N SER A 99 -16.22 6.22 -14.56
CA SER A 99 -17.43 5.78 -13.84
C SER A 99 -17.28 5.99 -12.32
N ALA A 100 -16.15 5.57 -11.76
CA ALA A 100 -15.81 5.72 -10.35
C ALA A 100 -15.72 7.19 -9.92
N GLU A 101 -15.14 8.08 -10.75
CA GLU A 101 -15.11 9.52 -10.48
C GLU A 101 -16.53 10.10 -10.31
N LYS A 102 -17.51 9.63 -11.10
CA LYS A 102 -18.91 10.06 -10.96
C LYS A 102 -19.52 9.47 -9.69
N ALA A 103 -19.22 8.21 -9.37
CA ALA A 103 -19.73 7.53 -8.18
C ALA A 103 -19.32 8.22 -6.87
N LEU A 104 -18.13 8.84 -6.81
CA LEU A 104 -17.64 9.58 -5.63
C LEU A 104 -18.67 10.57 -5.04
N LYS A 105 -19.49 11.21 -5.88
CA LYS A 105 -20.49 12.20 -5.44
C LYS A 105 -21.70 11.59 -4.73
N HIS A 106 -21.87 10.27 -4.85
CA HIS A 106 -23.04 9.54 -4.39
C HIS A 106 -22.74 8.56 -3.26
N LEU A 107 -21.47 8.36 -2.93
CA LEU A 107 -21.04 7.53 -1.81
C LEU A 107 -21.50 8.13 -0.48
N ARG A 108 -22.09 7.29 0.37
CA ARG A 108 -22.62 7.69 1.68
C ARG A 108 -21.62 7.41 2.79
N LEU A 109 -20.88 6.31 2.67
CA LEU A 109 -19.91 5.86 3.66
C LEU A 109 -18.55 6.53 3.45
N SER A 110 -18.01 7.17 4.49
CA SER A 110 -16.72 7.87 4.44
C SER A 110 -15.57 6.92 4.09
N GLU A 111 -15.59 5.71 4.61
CA GLU A 111 -14.59 4.67 4.36
C GLU A 111 -14.61 4.19 2.90
N SER A 112 -15.79 4.09 2.29
CA SER A 112 -15.92 3.73 0.87
C SER A 112 -15.38 4.84 -0.04
N ARG A 113 -15.60 6.11 0.36
CA ARG A 113 -15.09 7.28 -0.36
C ARG A 113 -13.57 7.36 -0.29
N ALA A 114 -12.98 7.19 0.90
CA ALA A 114 -11.53 7.16 1.07
C ALA A 114 -10.89 6.06 0.22
N GLU A 115 -11.49 4.88 0.22
CA GLU A 115 -11.00 3.73 -0.53
C GLU A 115 -11.19 3.88 -2.05
N LEU A 116 -12.27 4.50 -2.52
CA LEU A 116 -12.46 4.79 -3.94
C LEU A 116 -11.43 5.82 -4.43
N LEU A 117 -11.17 6.88 -3.66
CA LEU A 117 -10.10 7.86 -3.96
C LEU A 117 -8.73 7.18 -4.03
N PHE A 118 -8.45 6.25 -3.12
CA PHE A 118 -7.23 5.45 -3.15
C PHE A 118 -7.12 4.61 -4.43
N CYS A 119 -8.19 3.95 -4.84
CA CYS A 119 -8.21 3.16 -6.07
C CYS A 119 -8.07 4.04 -7.32
N LEU A 120 -8.75 5.20 -7.36
CA LEU A 120 -8.64 6.19 -8.43
C LEU A 120 -7.21 6.73 -8.56
N THR A 121 -6.51 6.90 -7.43
CA THR A 121 -5.10 7.27 -7.42
C THR A 121 -4.26 6.23 -8.17
N ILE A 122 -4.41 4.95 -7.83
CA ILE A 122 -3.67 3.86 -8.46
C ILE A 122 -4.02 3.76 -9.96
N ALA A 123 -5.30 3.85 -10.30
CA ALA A 123 -5.77 3.86 -11.68
C ALA A 123 -5.18 5.04 -12.48
N GLY A 124 -5.13 6.23 -11.88
CA GLY A 124 -4.53 7.42 -12.47
C GLY A 124 -3.04 7.25 -12.73
N ILE A 125 -2.28 6.72 -11.76
CA ILE A 125 -0.85 6.39 -11.94
C ILE A 125 -0.67 5.40 -13.10
N LYS A 126 -1.45 4.31 -13.13
CA LYS A 126 -1.36 3.29 -14.19
C LYS A 126 -1.70 3.81 -15.58
N THR A 127 -2.59 4.80 -15.68
CA THR A 127 -3.01 5.39 -16.95
C THR A 127 -2.22 6.65 -17.33
N GLY A 128 -1.20 7.02 -16.54
CA GLY A 128 -0.38 8.21 -16.78
C GLY A 128 -1.08 9.54 -16.49
N GLN A 129 -2.24 9.53 -15.85
CA GLN A 129 -2.98 10.74 -15.44
C GLN A 129 -2.46 11.24 -14.08
N PHE A 130 -1.19 11.63 -14.03
CA PHE A 130 -0.47 11.91 -12.78
C PHE A 130 -1.04 13.13 -12.02
N GLU A 131 -1.50 14.18 -12.71
CA GLU A 131 -2.13 15.34 -12.07
C GLU A 131 -3.36 14.92 -11.28
N LYS A 132 -4.27 14.17 -11.91
CA LYS A 132 -5.47 13.64 -11.25
C LYS A 132 -5.11 12.68 -10.12
N ALA A 133 -4.17 11.77 -10.37
CA ALA A 133 -3.73 10.82 -9.35
C ALA A 133 -3.21 11.53 -8.10
N SER A 134 -2.42 12.59 -8.27
CA SER A 134 -1.91 13.38 -7.13
C SER A 134 -3.02 14.03 -6.32
N GLN A 135 -4.07 14.55 -6.97
CA GLN A 135 -5.22 15.16 -6.29
C GLN A 135 -6.02 14.11 -5.52
N PHE A 136 -6.30 12.95 -6.13
CA PHE A 136 -6.98 11.85 -5.46
C PHE A 136 -6.17 11.30 -4.30
N ALA A 137 -4.84 11.23 -4.42
CA ALA A 137 -3.96 10.75 -3.37
C ALA A 137 -4.01 11.63 -2.11
N LEU A 138 -3.97 12.96 -2.29
CA LEU A 138 -4.09 13.91 -1.19
C LEU A 138 -5.46 13.82 -0.50
N LEU A 139 -6.53 13.70 -1.30
CA LEU A 139 -7.88 13.52 -0.75
C LEU A 139 -8.01 12.20 0.01
N ALA A 140 -7.42 11.12 -0.51
CA ALA A 140 -7.40 9.82 0.18
C ALA A 140 -6.62 9.88 1.49
N ASP A 141 -5.42 10.49 1.51
CA ASP A 141 -4.62 10.67 2.74
C ASP A 141 -5.44 11.42 3.82
N HIS A 142 -6.09 12.51 3.43
CA HIS A 142 -6.95 13.30 4.32
C HIS A 142 -8.12 12.49 4.89
N GLU A 143 -8.86 11.78 4.03
CA GLU A 143 -10.02 10.99 4.48
C GLU A 143 -9.59 9.80 5.35
N PHE A 144 -8.49 9.11 5.02
CA PHE A 144 -7.97 8.05 5.89
C PHE A 144 -7.46 8.57 7.23
N THR A 145 -6.82 9.74 7.26
CA THR A 145 -6.36 10.37 8.52
C THR A 145 -7.54 10.68 9.43
N LYS A 146 -8.64 11.23 8.89
CA LYS A 146 -9.89 11.48 9.65
C LYS A 146 -10.49 10.21 10.24
N LEU A 147 -10.39 9.10 9.51
CA LEU A 147 -10.87 7.78 9.93
C LEU A 147 -9.91 7.05 10.89
N GLY A 148 -8.75 7.65 11.22
CA GLY A 148 -7.72 7.01 12.04
C GLY A 148 -6.97 5.86 11.35
N LEU A 149 -7.10 5.74 10.03
CA LEU A 149 -6.51 4.66 9.22
C LEU A 149 -5.08 5.00 8.78
N ASN A 150 -4.18 5.14 9.74
CA ASN A 150 -2.83 5.69 9.54
C ASN A 150 -2.01 4.94 8.48
N LYS A 151 -2.05 3.60 8.43
CA LYS A 151 -1.36 2.80 7.40
C LYS A 151 -1.79 3.15 5.97
N LYS A 152 -3.11 3.30 5.76
CA LYS A 152 -3.70 3.66 4.46
C LYS A 152 -3.46 5.13 4.09
N ALA A 153 -3.49 6.01 5.09
CA ALA A 153 -3.14 7.42 4.93
C ALA A 153 -1.71 7.55 4.39
N VAL A 154 -0.74 6.88 5.03
CA VAL A 154 0.66 6.82 4.57
C VAL A 154 0.81 6.22 3.17
N LYS A 155 0.11 5.13 2.84
CA LYS A 155 0.11 4.58 1.46
C LYS A 155 -0.39 5.60 0.44
N SER A 156 -1.39 6.39 0.81
CA SER A 156 -1.92 7.45 -0.05
C SER A 156 -0.90 8.58 -0.23
N GLY A 157 -0.23 9.00 0.85
CA GLY A 157 0.89 9.94 0.78
C GLY A 157 2.06 9.45 -0.09
N PHE A 158 2.37 8.15 -0.06
CA PHE A 158 3.36 7.58 -0.95
C PHE A 158 2.93 7.64 -2.42
N ASN A 159 1.68 7.29 -2.72
CA ASN A 159 1.13 7.40 -4.07
C ASN A 159 1.11 8.85 -4.58
N TYR A 160 0.89 9.83 -3.68
CA TYR A 160 1.04 11.24 -4.02
C TYR A 160 2.46 11.56 -4.49
N LEU A 161 3.50 11.13 -3.74
CA LEU A 161 4.89 11.36 -4.14
C LEU A 161 5.27 10.63 -5.43
N ILE A 162 4.73 9.44 -5.67
CA ILE A 162 4.89 8.75 -6.96
C ILE A 162 4.33 9.63 -8.09
N ALA A 163 3.10 10.13 -7.97
CA ALA A 163 2.53 11.01 -8.98
C ALA A 163 3.35 12.31 -9.16
N GLN A 164 3.79 12.93 -8.06
CA GLN A 164 4.60 14.15 -8.10
C GLN A 164 5.97 13.96 -8.76
N THR A 165 6.63 12.83 -8.54
CA THR A 165 7.93 12.54 -9.16
C THR A 165 7.83 12.30 -10.67
N HIS A 166 6.68 11.83 -11.15
CA HIS A 166 6.39 11.78 -12.59
C HIS A 166 6.09 13.17 -13.19
N LEU A 167 5.39 14.04 -12.46
CA LEU A 167 5.09 15.41 -12.90
C LEU A 167 6.34 16.30 -12.89
N PHE A 168 7.22 16.11 -11.90
CA PHE A 168 8.40 16.95 -11.67
C PHE A 168 9.66 16.08 -11.49
N PRO A 169 10.13 15.41 -12.56
CA PRO A 169 11.22 14.42 -12.46
C PRO A 169 12.58 15.02 -12.06
N THR A 170 12.74 16.35 -12.16
CA THR A 170 13.95 17.06 -11.72
C THR A 170 13.94 17.40 -10.24
N ASN A 171 12.78 17.33 -9.58
CA ASN A 171 12.66 17.59 -8.14
C ASN A 171 13.05 16.31 -7.38
N ARG A 172 13.87 16.47 -6.33
CA ARG A 172 14.41 15.32 -5.58
C ARG A 172 13.54 14.87 -4.40
N PHE A 173 12.55 15.68 -4.00
CA PHE A 173 11.56 15.38 -2.94
C PHE A 173 12.14 14.81 -1.63
N PHE A 174 13.39 15.17 -1.27
CA PHE A 174 14.07 14.62 -0.09
C PHE A 174 13.25 14.79 1.19
N SER A 175 12.85 16.02 1.48
CA SER A 175 12.10 16.36 2.69
C SER A 175 10.75 15.65 2.74
N ASP A 176 10.07 15.52 1.59
CA ASP A 176 8.78 14.85 1.52
C ASP A 176 8.91 13.34 1.79
N TYR A 177 9.92 12.68 1.21
CA TYR A 177 10.20 11.28 1.50
C TYR A 177 10.66 11.06 2.93
N THR A 178 11.44 11.97 3.53
CA THR A 178 11.85 11.89 4.94
C THR A 178 10.63 11.94 5.85
N LEU A 179 9.76 12.94 5.67
CA LEU A 179 8.52 13.07 6.45
C LEU A 179 7.62 11.84 6.27
N LEU A 180 7.50 11.33 5.04
CA LEU A 180 6.71 10.13 4.78
C LEU A 180 7.29 8.89 5.47
N ALA A 181 8.61 8.72 5.47
CA ALA A 181 9.26 7.60 6.14
C ALA A 181 9.00 7.61 7.66
N GLU A 182 9.07 8.78 8.29
CA GLU A 182 8.74 8.97 9.72
C GLU A 182 7.26 8.64 10.01
N ARG A 183 6.33 9.15 9.19
CA ARG A 183 4.90 8.81 9.31
C ARG A 183 4.67 7.31 9.13
N ALA A 184 5.37 6.67 8.20
CA ALA A 184 5.25 5.25 7.91
C ALA A 184 5.76 4.37 9.06
N GLU A 185 6.89 4.74 9.66
CA GLU A 185 7.42 4.08 10.85
C GLU A 185 6.45 4.19 12.04
N GLN A 186 5.90 5.39 12.29
CA GLN A 186 4.90 5.61 13.35
C GLN A 186 3.62 4.78 13.13
N ALA A 187 3.21 4.61 11.87
CA ALA A 187 2.05 3.79 11.51
C ALA A 187 2.35 2.28 11.42
N ALA A 188 3.61 1.86 11.65
CA ALA A 188 4.11 0.52 11.41
C ALA A 188 3.80 0.00 9.98
N GLU A 189 3.85 0.89 8.99
CA GLU A 189 3.72 0.58 7.56
C GLU A 189 5.10 0.46 6.93
N TRP A 190 5.80 -0.63 7.27
CA TRP A 190 7.21 -0.83 6.95
C TRP A 190 7.50 -0.83 5.45
N ALA A 191 6.62 -1.38 4.62
CA ALA A 191 6.83 -1.40 3.17
C ALA A 191 6.97 0.01 2.58
N VAL A 192 6.13 0.95 3.03
CA VAL A 192 6.23 2.36 2.59
C VAL A 192 7.46 3.03 3.17
N MET A 193 7.79 2.77 4.44
CA MET A 193 9.00 3.33 5.06
C MET A 193 10.26 2.92 4.28
N VAL A 194 10.39 1.63 3.97
CA VAL A 194 11.49 1.07 3.18
C VAL A 194 11.54 1.71 1.80
N ALA A 195 10.40 1.80 1.10
CA ALA A 195 10.33 2.40 -0.23
C ALA A 195 10.72 3.90 -0.22
N ALA A 196 10.32 4.66 0.80
CA ALA A 196 10.72 6.05 0.96
C ALA A 196 12.23 6.19 1.19
N GLN A 197 12.82 5.39 2.09
CA GLN A 197 14.27 5.40 2.35
C GLN A 197 15.09 4.96 1.13
N LEU A 198 14.59 4.01 0.34
CA LEU A 198 15.19 3.61 -0.93
C LEU A 198 15.25 4.78 -1.93
N ASN A 199 14.17 5.57 -2.05
CA ASN A 199 14.16 6.73 -2.92
C ASN A 199 15.13 7.81 -2.42
N ILE A 200 15.17 8.09 -1.12
CA ILE A 200 16.15 9.02 -0.52
C ILE A 200 17.58 8.56 -0.82
N SER A 201 17.88 7.28 -0.60
CA SER A 201 19.21 6.70 -0.88
C SER A 201 19.63 6.88 -2.33
N ARG A 202 18.73 6.61 -3.29
CA ARG A 202 19.00 6.79 -4.72
C ARG A 202 19.26 8.24 -5.08
N GLU A 203 18.49 9.17 -4.54
CA GLU A 203 18.70 10.59 -4.80
C GLU A 203 20.02 11.10 -4.23
N PHE A 204 20.45 10.64 -3.04
CA PHE A 204 21.78 10.95 -2.52
C PHE A 204 22.90 10.32 -3.35
N GLN A 205 22.70 9.09 -3.82
CA GLN A 205 23.68 8.40 -4.66
C GLN A 205 23.90 9.13 -5.99
N LYS A 206 22.81 9.60 -6.63
CA LYS A 206 22.87 10.37 -7.90
C LYS A 206 23.71 11.65 -7.79
N VAL A 207 23.80 12.23 -6.59
CA VAL A 207 24.50 13.50 -6.35
C VAL A 207 25.90 13.30 -5.78
N GLY A 208 26.34 12.05 -5.64
CA GLY A 208 27.64 11.69 -5.08
C GLY A 208 27.73 11.79 -3.56
N ALA A 209 26.61 12.00 -2.85
CA ALA A 209 26.58 12.01 -1.39
C ALA A 209 26.48 10.57 -0.83
N LEU A 210 27.52 9.77 -1.07
CA LEU A 210 27.47 8.31 -0.89
C LEU A 210 27.29 7.89 0.57
N GLU A 211 27.82 8.63 1.54
CA GLU A 211 27.67 8.36 2.96
C GLU A 211 26.20 8.51 3.41
N LEU A 212 25.54 9.58 2.97
CA LEU A 212 24.11 9.80 3.22
C LEU A 212 23.24 8.76 2.49
N ALA A 213 23.64 8.41 1.26
CA ALA A 213 22.98 7.34 0.52
C ALA A 213 23.04 6.00 1.28
N LEU A 214 24.19 5.69 1.88
CA LEU A 214 24.41 4.48 2.66
C LEU A 214 23.61 4.51 3.96
N GLU A 215 23.55 5.64 4.65
CA GLU A 215 22.73 5.81 5.86
C GLU A 215 21.26 5.50 5.59
N SER A 216 20.70 6.06 4.52
CA SER A 216 19.31 5.77 4.12
C SER A 216 19.12 4.32 3.68
N ALA A 217 20.09 3.72 2.97
CA ALA A 217 20.02 2.30 2.61
C ALA A 217 20.03 1.38 3.85
N LEU A 218 20.81 1.73 4.89
CA LEU A 218 20.82 1.00 6.16
C LEU A 218 19.48 1.13 6.89
N LYS A 219 18.87 2.33 6.92
CA LYS A 219 17.52 2.53 7.46
C LYS A 219 16.48 1.68 6.72
N ALA A 220 16.58 1.61 5.39
CA ALA A 220 15.74 0.73 4.57
C ALA A 220 15.93 -0.76 4.93
N VAL A 221 17.17 -1.22 5.13
CA VAL A 221 17.44 -2.62 5.54
C VAL A 221 16.83 -2.93 6.91
N ASN A 222 17.00 -2.04 7.89
CA ASN A 222 16.43 -2.21 9.23
C ASN A 222 14.90 -2.22 9.20
N GLY A 223 14.29 -1.37 8.36
CA GLY A 223 12.85 -1.40 8.10
C GLY A 223 12.37 -2.70 7.49
N GLY A 224 13.10 -3.22 6.48
CA GLY A 224 12.80 -4.50 5.84
C GLY A 224 12.87 -5.67 6.82
N LEU A 225 13.87 -5.68 7.70
CA LEU A 225 13.96 -6.68 8.79
C LEU A 225 12.79 -6.57 9.77
N SER A 226 12.34 -5.35 10.06
CA SER A 226 11.17 -5.12 10.93
C SER A 226 9.85 -5.54 10.29
N PHE A 227 9.77 -5.52 8.95
CA PHE A 227 8.62 -6.03 8.19
C PHE A 227 8.57 -7.56 8.20
N GLY A 228 9.72 -8.20 7.97
CA GLY A 228 9.87 -9.65 8.00
C GLY A 228 11.07 -10.13 7.17
N GLU A 229 11.69 -11.20 7.63
CA GLU A 229 12.72 -11.90 6.86
C GLU A 229 12.12 -12.47 5.56
N GLY A 230 12.89 -12.43 4.47
CA GLY A 230 12.45 -12.94 3.17
C GLY A 230 11.46 -12.05 2.41
N THR A 231 11.20 -10.82 2.87
CA THR A 231 10.32 -9.88 2.16
C THR A 231 11.02 -9.26 0.96
N ARG A 232 10.26 -8.98 -0.12
CA ARG A 232 10.77 -8.35 -1.34
C ARG A 232 11.39 -6.96 -1.04
N GLU A 233 10.78 -6.23 -0.12
CA GLU A 233 11.25 -4.92 0.36
C GLU A 233 12.64 -5.02 0.98
N LEU A 234 12.90 -6.04 1.80
CA LEU A 234 14.23 -6.30 2.36
C LEU A 234 15.24 -6.62 1.26
N GLY A 235 14.87 -7.45 0.27
CA GLY A 235 15.71 -7.73 -0.90
C GLY A 235 16.12 -6.45 -1.63
N PHE A 236 15.17 -5.56 -1.92
CA PHE A 236 15.47 -4.27 -2.56
C PHE A 236 16.34 -3.34 -1.71
N ALA A 237 16.11 -3.30 -0.39
CA ALA A 237 16.95 -2.54 0.53
C ALA A 237 18.41 -3.01 0.50
N ARG A 238 18.63 -4.33 0.50
CA ARG A 238 19.95 -4.96 0.41
C ARG A 238 20.64 -4.66 -0.92
N LEU A 239 19.92 -4.77 -2.04
CA LEU A 239 20.45 -4.40 -3.37
C LEU A 239 20.86 -2.94 -3.46
N GLN A 240 20.06 -2.02 -2.91
CA GLN A 240 20.41 -0.60 -2.89
C GLN A 240 21.65 -0.35 -2.02
N LYS A 241 21.75 -0.98 -0.85
CA LYS A 241 22.94 -0.92 0.00
C LYS A 241 24.18 -1.41 -0.74
N ALA A 242 24.09 -2.56 -1.42
CA ALA A 242 25.17 -3.11 -2.24
C ALA A 242 25.61 -2.13 -3.35
N SER A 243 24.65 -1.50 -4.03
CA SER A 243 24.93 -0.50 -5.07
C SER A 243 25.70 0.71 -4.53
N VAL A 244 25.32 1.23 -3.36
CA VAL A 244 26.01 2.37 -2.73
C VAL A 244 27.42 1.95 -2.27
N LEU A 245 27.57 0.78 -1.63
CA LEU A 245 28.87 0.26 -1.20
C LEU A 245 29.84 0.11 -2.38
N LYS A 246 29.35 -0.41 -3.51
CA LYS A 246 30.14 -0.51 -4.74
C LYS A 246 30.56 0.86 -5.26
N ALA A 247 29.66 1.86 -5.25
CA ALA A 247 30.00 3.23 -5.63
C ALA A 247 31.06 3.86 -4.70
N MET A 248 31.15 3.41 -3.45
CA MET A 248 32.19 3.81 -2.49
C MET A 248 33.50 3.01 -2.62
N GLY A 249 33.60 2.04 -3.54
CA GLY A 249 34.77 1.15 -3.68
C GLY A 249 34.88 0.05 -2.62
N ARG A 250 33.79 -0.26 -1.91
CA ARG A 250 33.72 -1.30 -0.87
C ARG A 250 33.21 -2.63 -1.46
N ASP A 251 33.95 -3.16 -2.43
CA ASP A 251 33.48 -4.28 -3.29
C ASP A 251 33.14 -5.55 -2.50
N LEU A 252 33.97 -5.95 -1.54
CA LEU A 252 33.74 -7.17 -0.73
C LEU A 252 32.42 -7.11 0.06
N GLU A 253 32.09 -5.94 0.61
CA GLU A 253 30.84 -5.76 1.36
C GLU A 253 29.64 -5.68 0.41
N ALA A 254 29.80 -5.06 -0.75
CA ALA A 254 28.76 -5.04 -1.77
C ALA A 254 28.41 -6.47 -2.23
N ASP A 255 29.42 -7.31 -2.50
CA ASP A 255 29.23 -8.70 -2.93
C ASP A 255 28.49 -9.54 -1.87
N GLN A 256 28.79 -9.33 -0.58
CA GLN A 256 28.04 -9.97 0.51
C GLN A 256 26.56 -9.56 0.49
N GLU A 257 26.27 -8.26 0.35
CA GLU A 257 24.89 -7.77 0.30
C GLU A 257 24.13 -8.27 -0.94
N TYR A 258 24.79 -8.39 -2.10
CA TYR A 258 24.21 -9.03 -3.30
C TYR A 258 23.91 -10.51 -3.06
N ALA A 259 24.83 -11.24 -2.44
CA ALA A 259 24.64 -12.65 -2.11
C ALA A 259 23.48 -12.86 -1.11
N PHE A 260 23.28 -11.96 -0.15
CA PHE A 260 22.11 -12.01 0.73
C PHE A 260 20.82 -11.70 -0.03
N ALA A 261 20.82 -10.69 -0.90
CA ALA A 261 19.62 -10.32 -1.66
C ALA A 261 19.15 -11.44 -2.59
N SER A 262 20.06 -12.20 -3.21
CA SER A 262 19.69 -13.32 -4.10
C SER A 262 19.04 -14.51 -3.37
N LEU A 263 19.24 -14.64 -2.06
CA LEU A 263 18.57 -15.65 -1.23
C LEU A 263 17.11 -15.28 -0.92
N ILE A 264 16.73 -14.01 -1.08
CA ILE A 264 15.39 -13.49 -0.81
C ILE A 264 14.46 -13.64 -2.03
N ASP A 265 15.01 -13.98 -3.20
CA ASP A 265 14.31 -13.95 -4.51
C ASP A 265 13.31 -15.11 -4.75
N HIS A 266 12.68 -15.62 -3.70
CA HIS A 266 11.60 -16.61 -3.76
C HIS A 266 10.44 -16.19 -2.84
N PRO A 267 9.41 -15.57 -3.44
CA PRO A 267 8.17 -16.31 -3.74
C PRO A 267 7.56 -16.04 -5.13
#